data_AF-A0A9W6R7U1-F1
#
_entry.id   AF-A0A9W6R7U1-F1
#
_cell.length_a   1.000
_cell.length_b   1.000
_cell.length_c   1.000
_cell.angle_alpha   90.00
_cell.angle_beta   90.00
_cell.angle_gamma   90.00
#
_symmetry.space_group_name_H-M   'P 1'
#
loop_
_entity.id
_entity.type
_entity.pdbx_description
1 polymer ?
#
loop_
_entity_poly.entity_id
_entity_poly.type
_entity_poly.pdbx_seq_one_letter_code
_entity_poly.pdbx_strand_id
1 'polypeptide(L)'
;MTDSSPHTSRQLPLDEGYSEYLHDLNALMRDDPDLADIAAVRAFVEANKSRFGPRTARATLEADPDQLRMLVHVMVLAASELADLHEGSRNWLTAHGRTMPPWDATVPRTAQRLITFGNKVYGVVEWEPTSRVELNDDLDEPERRWATALAIGIGERPQWTNDEVSRYAAYLTLGTSSFADERPRSDEELAARHQVPVEAVRYRRELADVL
;
A
#
# COMPACT_ATOMS: atom_id res chain seq x y z
N MET A 1 -41.66 -10.32 -21.66
CA MET A 1 -41.36 -8.89 -21.86
C MET A 1 -40.65 -8.42 -20.62
N THR A 2 -39.31 -8.38 -20.69
CA THR A 2 -38.45 -7.81 -19.66
C THR A 2 -38.42 -6.31 -19.86
N ASP A 3 -38.95 -5.57 -18.89
CA ASP A 3 -38.83 -4.11 -18.85
C ASP A 3 -37.48 -3.78 -18.21
N SER A 4 -36.61 -3.17 -19.01
CA SER A 4 -35.28 -2.73 -18.61
C SER A 4 -35.38 -1.32 -18.03
N SER A 5 -35.47 -1.21 -16.70
CA SER A 5 -35.26 0.07 -16.02
C SER A 5 -33.75 0.37 -15.90
N PRO A 6 -33.29 1.55 -16.34
CA PRO A 6 -31.88 1.91 -16.28
C PRO A 6 -31.47 2.14 -14.81
N HIS A 7 -30.34 1.55 -14.39
CA HIS A 7 -29.68 1.90 -13.15
C HIS A 7 -29.10 3.32 -13.29
N THR A 8 -29.91 4.32 -12.98
CA THR A 8 -29.41 5.67 -12.71
C THR A 8 -28.58 5.59 -11.43
N SER A 9 -27.25 5.67 -11.59
CA SER A 9 -26.32 5.76 -10.48
C SER A 9 -26.70 6.96 -9.63
N ARG A 10 -27.29 6.70 -8.46
CA ARG A 10 -27.75 7.75 -7.54
C ARG A 10 -26.50 8.33 -6.87
N GLN A 11 -25.94 9.38 -7.47
CA GLN A 11 -24.94 10.23 -6.82
C GLN A 11 -25.50 10.61 -5.45
N LEU A 12 -24.77 10.25 -4.39
CA LEU A 12 -25.10 10.70 -3.05
C LEU A 12 -25.01 12.23 -3.04
N PRO A 13 -26.00 12.96 -2.50
CA PRO A 13 -25.92 14.41 -2.43
C PRO A 13 -24.73 14.76 -1.54
N LEU A 14 -23.69 15.32 -2.15
CA LEU A 14 -22.65 16.01 -1.40
C LEU A 14 -23.32 17.20 -0.71
N ASP A 15 -23.04 17.41 0.57
CA ASP A 15 -23.57 18.58 1.30
C ASP A 15 -23.23 19.86 0.53
N GLU A 16 -24.13 20.84 0.45
CA GLU A 16 -23.95 22.09 -0.31
C GLU A 16 -22.61 22.76 0.00
N GLY A 17 -22.21 22.76 1.28
CA GLY A 17 -20.92 23.29 1.69
C GLY A 17 -19.73 22.53 1.10
N TYR A 18 -19.79 21.21 0.89
CA TYR A 18 -18.69 20.48 0.25
C TYR A 18 -18.52 20.85 -1.23
N SER A 19 -19.62 21.12 -1.93
CA SER A 19 -19.57 21.60 -3.32
C SER A 19 -18.94 22.99 -3.42
N GLU A 20 -19.28 23.90 -2.50
CA GLU A 20 -18.64 25.23 -2.41
C GLU A 20 -17.14 25.11 -2.09
N TYR A 21 -16.77 24.24 -1.15
CA TYR A 21 -15.36 23.98 -0.84
C TYR A 21 -14.56 23.49 -2.05
N LEU A 22 -15.11 22.56 -2.83
CA LEU A 22 -14.45 22.06 -4.03
C LEU A 22 -14.35 23.15 -5.11
N HIS A 23 -15.38 23.99 -5.24
CA HIS A 23 -15.35 25.12 -6.15
C HIS A 23 -14.23 26.10 -5.79
N ASP A 24 -14.13 26.49 -4.52
CA ASP A 24 -13.11 27.42 -4.03
C ASP A 24 -11.70 26.84 -4.15
N LEU A 25 -11.53 25.54 -3.85
CA LEU A 25 -10.25 24.85 -3.99
C LEU A 25 -9.81 24.79 -5.47
N ASN A 26 -10.74 24.51 -6.37
CA ASN A 26 -10.48 24.50 -7.81
C ASN A 26 -10.12 25.90 -8.34
N ALA A 27 -10.81 26.94 -7.88
CA ALA A 27 -10.50 28.32 -8.27
C ALA A 27 -9.09 28.71 -7.81
N LEU A 28 -8.76 28.46 -6.54
CA LEU A 28 -7.43 28.72 -5.98
C LEU A 28 -6.32 28.06 -6.81
N MET A 29 -6.50 26.79 -7.18
CA MET A 29 -5.50 26.02 -7.91
C MET A 29 -5.38 26.38 -9.39
N ARG A 30 -6.46 26.81 -10.04
CA ARG A 30 -6.42 27.19 -11.46
C ARG A 30 -5.84 28.59 -11.69
N ASP A 31 -6.11 29.50 -10.76
CA ASP A 31 -5.61 30.87 -10.84
C ASP A 31 -4.12 30.95 -10.45
N ASP A 32 -3.67 30.09 -9.53
CA ASP A 32 -2.29 30.04 -9.05
C ASP A 32 -1.84 28.59 -8.75
N PRO A 33 -1.43 27.81 -9.78
CA PRO A 33 -1.05 26.41 -9.60
C PRO A 33 0.18 26.19 -8.71
N ASP A 34 1.07 27.19 -8.60
CA ASP A 34 2.25 27.15 -7.74
C ASP A 34 1.97 27.66 -6.32
N LEU A 35 0.75 28.18 -6.09
CA LEU A 35 0.31 28.74 -4.81
C LEU A 35 1.31 29.80 -4.30
N ALA A 36 1.75 30.68 -5.20
CA ALA A 36 2.64 31.78 -4.91
C ALA A 36 2.00 32.82 -3.97
N ASP A 37 0.69 33.08 -4.10
CA ASP A 37 -0.07 33.97 -3.22
C ASP A 37 -0.42 33.28 -1.89
N ILE A 38 0.52 33.39 -0.95
CA ILE A 38 0.37 32.82 0.39
C ILE A 38 -0.76 33.47 1.20
N ALA A 39 -1.13 34.72 0.92
CA ALA A 39 -2.24 35.35 1.61
C ALA A 39 -3.56 34.68 1.21
N ALA A 40 -3.74 34.41 -0.09
CA ALA A 40 -4.89 33.66 -0.60
C ALA A 40 -4.95 32.23 -0.05
N VAL A 41 -3.81 31.52 -0.05
CA VAL A 41 -3.72 30.16 0.53
C VAL A 41 -4.13 30.15 2.01
N ARG A 42 -3.61 31.09 2.80
CA ARG A 42 -3.92 31.18 4.23
C ARG A 42 -5.38 31.51 4.47
N ALA A 43 -5.95 32.42 3.68
CA ALA A 43 -7.36 32.76 3.75
C ALA A 43 -8.26 31.55 3.44
N PHE A 44 -7.92 30.77 2.40
CA PHE A 44 -8.63 29.55 2.06
C PHE A 44 -8.61 28.51 3.19
N VAL A 45 -7.43 28.26 3.77
CA VAL A 45 -7.28 27.29 4.87
C VAL A 45 -8.04 27.73 6.12
N GLU A 46 -8.00 29.03 6.45
CA GLU A 46 -8.72 29.59 7.60
C GLU A 46 -10.24 29.52 7.43
N ALA A 47 -10.75 29.84 6.23
CA ALA A 47 -12.17 29.74 5.91
C ALA A 47 -12.70 28.29 6.05
N ASN A 48 -11.84 27.31 5.79
CA ASN A 48 -12.19 25.89 5.81
C ASN A 48 -11.71 25.14 7.07
N LYS A 49 -11.21 25.84 8.09
CA LYS A 49 -10.62 25.22 9.28
C LYS A 49 -11.55 24.28 10.05
N SER A 50 -12.86 24.51 9.97
CA SER A 50 -13.90 23.69 10.60
C SER A 50 -13.97 22.28 10.01
N ARG A 51 -13.41 22.07 8.82
CA ARG A 51 -13.30 20.76 8.15
C ARG A 51 -12.13 19.93 8.68
N PHE A 52 -11.24 20.52 9.47
CA PHE A 52 -10.09 19.82 10.06
C PHE A 52 -10.37 19.43 11.51
N GLY A 53 -9.71 18.37 11.96
CA GLY A 53 -9.64 18.07 13.40
C GLY A 53 -8.99 19.23 14.17
N PRO A 54 -9.37 19.49 15.44
CA PRO A 54 -8.90 20.65 16.21
C PRO A 54 -7.36 20.79 16.29
N ARG A 55 -6.65 19.66 16.29
CA ARG A 55 -5.18 19.64 16.27
C ARG A 55 -4.60 20.14 14.95
N THR A 56 -5.18 19.73 13.83
CA THR A 56 -4.77 20.14 12.48
C THR A 56 -5.12 21.60 12.24
N ALA A 57 -6.33 22.03 12.62
CA ALA A 57 -6.74 23.44 12.51
C ALA A 57 -5.82 24.38 13.32
N ARG A 58 -5.32 23.94 14.48
CA ARG A 58 -4.33 24.72 15.23
C ARG A 58 -2.96 24.71 14.54
N ALA A 59 -2.52 23.56 14.04
CA ALA A 59 -1.24 23.46 13.33
C ALA A 59 -1.18 24.32 12.06
N THR A 60 -2.31 24.49 11.35
CA THR A 60 -2.38 25.35 10.16
C THR A 60 -2.23 26.84 10.46
N LEU A 61 -2.56 27.28 11.67
CA LEU A 61 -2.36 28.68 12.09
C LEU A 61 -0.86 29.00 12.24
N GLU A 62 -0.09 28.03 12.71
CA GLU A 62 1.34 28.14 12.98
C GLU A 62 2.21 27.68 11.78
N ALA A 63 1.57 27.14 10.74
CA ALA A 63 2.26 26.58 9.59
C ALA A 63 3.00 27.63 8.76
N ASP A 64 4.20 27.25 8.34
CA ASP A 64 4.99 28.03 7.39
C ASP A 64 4.32 28.02 5.99
N PRO A 65 4.72 28.95 5.09
CA PRO A 65 4.15 29.01 3.75
C PRO A 65 4.22 27.70 2.96
N ASP A 66 5.30 26.94 3.06
CA ASP A 66 5.48 25.72 2.28
C ASP A 66 4.60 24.58 2.80
N GLN A 67 4.39 24.51 4.12
CA GLN A 67 3.46 23.58 4.74
C GLN A 67 2.01 23.84 4.31
N LEU A 68 1.63 25.12 4.15
CA LEU A 68 0.31 25.49 3.66
C LEU A 68 0.12 25.14 2.18
N ARG A 69 1.13 25.40 1.32
CA ARG A 69 1.09 24.98 -0.09
C ARG A 69 0.96 23.47 -0.23
N MET A 70 1.78 22.73 0.51
CA MET A 70 1.72 21.27 0.56
C MET A 70 0.32 20.81 0.95
N LEU A 71 -0.26 21.39 2.02
CA LEU A 71 -1.59 21.01 2.48
C LEU A 71 -2.66 21.16 1.38
N VAL A 72 -2.62 22.25 0.60
CA VAL A 72 -3.56 22.47 -0.50
C VAL A 72 -3.39 21.44 -1.61
N HIS A 73 -2.15 21.12 -2.03
CA HIS A 73 -1.92 20.05 -3.02
C HIS A 73 -2.41 18.68 -2.51
N VAL A 74 -2.25 18.40 -1.20
CA VAL A 74 -2.78 17.18 -0.59
C VAL A 74 -4.31 17.15 -0.58
N MET A 75 -4.97 18.29 -0.37
CA MET A 75 -6.43 18.41 -0.47
C MET A 75 -6.94 18.14 -1.88
N VAL A 76 -6.23 18.63 -2.91
CA VAL A 76 -6.54 18.35 -4.31
C VAL A 76 -6.47 16.86 -4.60
N LEU A 77 -5.41 16.19 -4.16
CA LEU A 77 -5.26 14.73 -4.33
C LEU A 77 -6.31 13.91 -3.57
N ALA A 78 -6.90 14.47 -2.51
CA ALA A 78 -7.99 13.83 -1.76
C ALA A 78 -9.38 14.03 -2.41
N ALA A 79 -9.54 14.99 -3.32
CA ALA A 79 -10.80 15.29 -4.00
C ALA A 79 -10.86 14.60 -5.38
N SER A 80 -11.74 13.61 -5.53
CA SER A 80 -11.90 12.86 -6.79
C SER A 80 -12.44 13.73 -7.93
N GLU A 81 -13.22 14.75 -7.58
CA GLU A 81 -13.85 15.73 -8.44
C GLU A 81 -12.85 16.69 -9.08
N LEU A 82 -11.61 16.75 -8.55
CA LEU A 82 -10.49 17.56 -9.04
C LEU A 82 -9.40 16.71 -9.71
N ALA A 83 -9.78 15.55 -10.26
CA ALA A 83 -8.84 14.60 -10.87
C ALA A 83 -7.94 15.21 -11.97
N ASP A 84 -8.43 16.21 -12.69
CA ASP A 84 -7.68 16.93 -13.73
C ASP A 84 -6.52 17.77 -13.15
N LEU A 85 -6.58 18.13 -11.86
CA LEU A 85 -5.53 18.86 -11.14
C LEU A 85 -4.53 17.94 -10.43
N HIS A 86 -4.75 16.62 -10.44
CA HIS A 86 -3.91 15.67 -9.68
C HIS A 86 -2.49 15.60 -10.21
N GLU A 87 -2.29 15.57 -11.54
CA GLU A 87 -0.96 15.50 -12.14
C GLU A 87 -0.11 16.72 -11.77
N GLY A 88 -0.69 17.93 -11.87
CA GLY A 88 -0.02 19.17 -11.46
C GLY A 88 0.39 19.15 -9.99
N SER A 89 -0.51 18.68 -9.12
CA SER A 89 -0.22 18.57 -7.68
C SER A 89 0.88 17.56 -7.35
N ARG A 90 0.92 16.42 -8.04
CA ARG A 90 2.02 15.45 -7.90
C ARG A 90 3.35 16.05 -8.36
N ASN A 91 3.37 16.68 -9.54
CA ASN A 91 4.58 17.30 -10.08
C ASN A 91 5.13 18.37 -9.13
N TRP A 92 4.25 19.20 -8.55
CA TRP A 92 4.65 20.21 -7.58
C TRP A 92 5.26 19.56 -6.32
N LEU A 93 4.59 18.57 -5.73
CA LEU A 93 5.08 17.89 -4.52
C LEU A 93 6.44 17.22 -4.78
N THR A 94 6.63 16.57 -5.92
CA THR A 94 7.91 15.97 -6.31
C THR A 94 9.00 17.02 -6.51
N ALA A 95 8.71 18.12 -7.22
CA ALA A 95 9.67 19.20 -7.48
C ALA A 95 10.17 19.87 -6.19
N HIS A 96 9.34 19.88 -5.14
CA HIS A 96 9.65 20.45 -3.84
C HIS A 96 10.12 19.42 -2.81
N GLY A 97 10.48 18.20 -3.24
CA GLY A 97 11.03 17.15 -2.38
C GLY A 97 10.06 16.66 -1.30
N ARG A 98 8.75 16.75 -1.55
CA ARG A 98 7.69 16.32 -0.62
C ARG A 98 7.30 14.88 -0.90
N THR A 99 7.05 14.12 0.17
CA THR A 99 6.50 12.76 0.08
C THR A 99 5.06 12.83 -0.40
N MET A 100 4.69 11.97 -1.34
CA MET A 100 3.29 11.81 -1.74
C MET A 100 2.45 11.31 -0.55
N PRO A 101 1.18 11.75 -0.43
CA PRO A 101 0.29 11.18 0.56
C PRO A 101 0.15 9.66 0.36
N PRO A 102 0.11 8.86 1.45
CA PRO A 102 0.08 7.40 1.34
C PRO A 102 -1.16 6.86 0.62
N TRP A 103 -2.22 7.67 0.48
CA TRP A 103 -3.43 7.32 -0.27
C TRP A 103 -3.35 7.63 -1.77
N ASP A 104 -2.36 8.41 -2.24
CA ASP A 104 -2.26 8.77 -3.65
C ASP A 104 -2.06 7.51 -4.54
N ALA A 105 -2.68 7.52 -5.72
CA ALA A 105 -2.68 6.38 -6.62
C ALA A 105 -1.30 6.05 -7.23
N THR A 106 -0.36 7.01 -7.22
CA THR A 106 1.00 6.83 -7.76
C THR A 106 2.01 6.34 -6.75
N VAL A 107 1.68 6.37 -5.46
CA VAL A 107 2.52 5.73 -4.44
C VAL A 107 2.49 4.22 -4.66
N PRO A 108 3.65 3.57 -4.88
CA PRO A 108 3.71 2.12 -4.91
C PRO A 108 3.26 1.60 -3.56
N ARG A 109 2.06 1.03 -3.53
CA ARG A 109 1.44 0.57 -2.28
C ARG A 109 2.06 -0.75 -1.87
N THR A 110 3.23 -0.72 -1.24
CA THR A 110 3.65 -1.83 -0.38
C THR A 110 4.18 -1.33 0.96
N ALA A 111 3.44 -0.42 1.61
CA ALA A 111 3.48 -0.33 3.09
C ALA A 111 3.15 -1.68 3.74
N GLN A 112 2.49 -2.56 2.98
CA GLN A 112 2.24 -3.95 3.29
C GLN A 112 2.34 -4.83 2.04
N ARG A 113 2.63 -6.11 2.24
CA ARG A 113 2.61 -7.14 1.19
C ARG A 113 2.01 -8.42 1.74
N LEU A 114 1.09 -9.00 0.97
CA LEU A 114 0.54 -10.30 1.29
C LEU A 114 1.61 -11.39 1.15
N ILE A 115 1.69 -12.26 2.14
CA ILE A 115 2.45 -13.49 2.09
C ILE A 115 1.61 -14.48 1.30
N THR A 116 2.03 -14.82 0.09
CA THR A 116 1.30 -15.73 -0.80
C THR A 116 2.21 -16.81 -1.32
N PHE A 117 1.68 -18.03 -1.41
CA PHE A 117 2.36 -19.14 -2.06
C PHE A 117 1.32 -20.13 -2.61
N GLY A 118 1.50 -20.56 -3.86
CA GLY A 118 0.44 -21.20 -4.62
C GLY A 118 -0.81 -20.30 -4.69
N ASN A 119 -1.98 -20.87 -4.43
CA ASN A 119 -3.27 -20.15 -4.42
C ASN A 119 -3.72 -19.74 -3.01
N LYS A 120 -2.83 -19.75 -2.01
CA LYS A 120 -3.16 -19.45 -0.61
C LYS A 120 -2.47 -18.16 -0.14
N VAL A 121 -3.21 -17.38 0.65
CA VAL A 121 -2.69 -16.25 1.42
C VAL A 121 -2.39 -16.73 2.83
N TYR A 122 -1.17 -16.51 3.31
CA TYR A 122 -0.70 -16.92 4.63
C TYR A 122 -0.69 -15.78 5.65
N GLY A 123 -0.77 -14.53 5.19
CA GLY A 123 -0.74 -13.37 6.06
C GLY A 123 -0.25 -12.13 5.33
N VAL A 124 0.28 -11.19 6.10
CA VAL A 124 0.78 -9.90 5.62
C VAL A 124 2.07 -9.51 6.36
N VAL A 125 3.00 -8.94 5.61
CA VAL A 125 4.14 -8.19 6.16
C VAL A 125 3.84 -6.71 5.95
N GLU A 126 3.96 -5.92 7.01
CA GLU A 126 3.81 -4.47 6.97
C GLU A 126 5.12 -3.81 7.41
N TRP A 127 5.47 -2.69 6.78
CA TRP A 127 6.68 -1.93 7.09
C TRP A 127 6.38 -0.58 7.74
N GLU A 128 5.21 -0.01 7.48
CA GLU A 128 4.80 1.31 7.97
C GLU A 128 3.44 1.25 8.67
N PRO A 129 3.22 2.01 9.75
CA PRO A 129 4.19 2.90 10.41
C PRO A 129 5.21 2.15 11.28
N THR A 130 4.95 0.88 11.58
CA THR A 130 5.81 0.01 12.36
C THR A 130 5.91 -1.33 11.66
N SER A 131 7.13 -1.86 11.55
CA SER A 131 7.33 -3.17 10.94
C SER A 131 6.62 -4.27 11.75
N ARG A 132 5.70 -5.00 11.12
CA ARG A 132 4.98 -6.13 11.72
C ARG A 132 4.70 -7.23 10.72
N VAL A 133 4.60 -8.45 11.22
CA VAL A 133 4.16 -9.62 10.46
C VAL A 133 2.93 -10.18 11.15
N GLU A 134 1.85 -10.35 10.40
CA GLU A 134 0.61 -10.95 10.86
C GLU A 134 0.34 -12.17 9.99
N LEU A 135 0.41 -13.36 10.60
CA LEU A 135 0.09 -14.62 9.94
C LEU A 135 -1.36 -14.98 10.26
N ASN A 136 -2.06 -15.64 9.33
CA ASN A 136 -3.43 -16.06 9.60
C ASN A 136 -3.50 -17.04 10.79
N ASP A 137 -4.58 -16.95 11.55
CA ASP A 137 -4.80 -17.79 12.73
C ASP A 137 -5.11 -19.26 12.38
N ASP A 138 -5.58 -19.52 11.15
CA ASP A 138 -5.99 -20.84 10.67
C ASP A 138 -4.84 -21.70 10.13
N LEU A 139 -3.61 -21.17 10.12
CA LEU A 139 -2.44 -21.92 9.68
C LEU A 139 -2.10 -23.04 10.64
N ASP A 140 -1.96 -24.25 10.11
CA ASP A 140 -1.34 -25.36 10.83
C ASP A 140 0.18 -25.14 11.03
N GLU A 141 0.82 -25.99 11.82
CA GLU A 141 2.24 -25.81 12.16
C GLU A 141 3.17 -25.86 10.93
N PRO A 142 3.01 -26.81 9.98
CA PRO A 142 3.75 -26.79 8.73
C PRO A 142 3.58 -25.50 7.93
N GLU A 143 2.33 -25.05 7.77
CA GLU A 143 2.00 -23.82 7.05
C GLU A 143 2.59 -22.59 7.72
N ARG A 144 2.54 -22.52 9.05
CA ARG A 144 3.12 -21.43 9.84
C ARG A 144 4.63 -21.36 9.70
N ARG A 145 5.33 -22.51 9.67
CA ARG A 145 6.78 -22.55 9.43
C ARG A 145 7.12 -22.01 8.04
N TRP A 146 6.40 -22.45 7.02
CA TRP A 146 6.60 -21.98 5.65
C TRP A 146 6.29 -20.48 5.50
N ALA A 147 5.17 -20.03 6.05
CA ALA A 147 4.77 -18.63 6.06
C ALA A 147 5.80 -17.73 6.74
N THR A 148 6.40 -18.20 7.83
CA THR A 148 7.47 -17.46 8.54
C THR A 148 8.70 -17.30 7.65
N ALA A 149 9.11 -18.33 6.93
CA ALA A 149 10.25 -18.26 6.01
C ALA A 149 10.00 -17.27 4.86
N LEU A 150 8.79 -17.27 4.30
CA LEU A 150 8.37 -16.27 3.30
C LEU A 150 8.36 -14.85 3.90
N ALA A 151 7.85 -14.67 5.11
CA ALA A 151 7.80 -13.39 5.80
C ALA A 151 9.20 -12.79 6.03
N ILE A 152 10.20 -13.62 6.38
CA ILE A 152 11.59 -13.19 6.49
C ILE A 152 12.10 -12.67 5.14
N GLY A 153 11.92 -13.44 4.06
CA GLY A 153 12.36 -13.03 2.72
C GLY A 153 11.70 -11.73 2.25
N ILE A 154 10.39 -11.59 2.49
CA ILE A 154 9.63 -10.38 2.18
C ILE A 154 10.16 -9.21 3.02
N GLY A 155 10.24 -9.37 4.34
CA GLY A 155 10.64 -8.32 5.28
C GLY A 155 12.03 -7.76 5.01
N GLU A 156 13.00 -8.63 4.74
CA GLU A 156 14.40 -8.25 4.44
C GLU A 156 14.56 -7.60 3.06
N ARG A 157 13.76 -8.02 2.08
CA ARG A 157 13.88 -7.58 0.68
C ARG A 157 12.49 -7.34 0.06
N PRO A 158 11.84 -6.20 0.37
CA PRO A 158 10.48 -5.91 -0.09
C PRO A 158 10.30 -5.96 -1.61
N GLN A 159 11.38 -5.65 -2.35
CA GLN A 159 11.44 -5.63 -3.80
C GLN A 159 11.53 -7.02 -4.47
N TRP A 160 11.81 -8.09 -3.72
CA TRP A 160 11.88 -9.44 -4.29
C TRP A 160 10.53 -9.88 -4.85
N THR A 161 10.53 -10.49 -6.02
CA THR A 161 9.36 -11.15 -6.61
C THR A 161 8.87 -12.32 -5.72
N ASN A 162 7.65 -12.80 -5.95
CA ASN A 162 7.14 -13.97 -5.22
C ASN A 162 8.02 -15.21 -5.43
N ASP A 163 8.59 -15.37 -6.63
CA ASP A 163 9.47 -16.49 -6.97
C ASP A 163 10.79 -16.41 -6.20
N GLU A 164 11.39 -15.22 -6.09
CA GLU A 164 12.62 -14.99 -5.33
C GLU A 164 12.43 -15.26 -3.83
N VAL A 165 11.32 -14.77 -3.26
CA VAL A 165 10.94 -15.04 -1.86
C VAL A 165 10.70 -16.53 -1.64
N SER A 166 9.96 -17.19 -2.54
CA SER A 166 9.66 -18.62 -2.44
C SER A 166 10.94 -19.46 -2.52
N ARG A 167 11.87 -19.08 -3.41
CA ARG A 167 13.18 -19.72 -3.53
C ARG A 167 13.99 -19.56 -2.24
N TYR A 168 14.03 -18.36 -1.68
CA TYR A 168 14.67 -18.10 -0.40
C TYR A 168 14.06 -18.98 0.71
N ALA A 169 12.73 -19.00 0.84
CA ALA A 169 12.03 -19.79 1.85
C ALA A 169 12.34 -21.29 1.69
N ALA A 170 12.33 -21.81 0.46
CA ALA A 170 12.66 -23.20 0.16
C ALA A 170 14.07 -23.58 0.63
N TYR A 171 15.07 -22.73 0.36
CA TYR A 171 16.43 -23.00 0.85
C TYR A 171 16.55 -22.84 2.36
N LEU A 172 15.83 -21.90 2.96
CA LEU A 172 15.84 -21.69 4.41
C LEU A 172 15.24 -22.88 5.16
N THR A 173 14.14 -23.45 4.68
CA THR A 173 13.42 -24.52 5.39
C THR A 173 13.87 -25.93 5.01
N LEU A 174 14.32 -26.15 3.78
CA LEU A 174 14.64 -27.48 3.23
C LEU A 174 16.13 -27.65 2.87
N GLY A 175 16.93 -26.58 2.97
CA GLY A 175 18.37 -26.58 2.73
C GLY A 175 18.77 -26.45 1.25
N THR A 176 20.03 -26.04 1.03
CA THR A 176 20.62 -25.83 -0.31
C THR A 176 21.23 -27.08 -0.91
N SER A 177 22.01 -27.84 -0.13
CA SER A 177 22.74 -29.05 -0.57
C SER A 177 22.22 -30.35 0.06
N SER A 178 21.64 -30.28 1.27
CA SER A 178 21.12 -31.44 2.01
C SER A 178 19.91 -32.12 1.36
N PHE A 179 19.28 -31.48 0.37
CA PHE A 179 18.06 -31.99 -0.26
C PHE A 179 18.33 -33.08 -1.31
N ALA A 180 19.52 -33.12 -1.91
CA ALA A 180 19.87 -34.09 -2.96
C ALA A 180 19.73 -35.55 -2.47
N ASP A 181 20.24 -35.83 -1.26
CA ASP A 181 20.20 -37.14 -0.62
C ASP A 181 18.78 -37.54 -0.18
N GLU A 182 17.87 -36.56 -0.13
CA GLU A 182 16.49 -36.73 0.31
C GLU A 182 15.52 -36.97 -0.86
N ARG A 183 15.96 -36.75 -2.11
CA ARG A 183 15.16 -36.93 -3.33
C ARG A 183 14.47 -38.29 -3.47
N PRO A 184 15.03 -39.43 -3.01
CA PRO A 184 14.35 -40.73 -3.10
C PRO A 184 13.12 -40.87 -2.20
N ARG A 185 12.92 -40.01 -1.21
CA ARG A 185 11.76 -40.04 -0.30
C ARG A 185 10.53 -39.43 -0.97
N SER A 186 9.34 -39.77 -0.49
CA SER A 186 8.07 -39.16 -0.96
C SER A 186 7.94 -37.69 -0.52
N ASP A 187 7.09 -36.92 -1.19
CA ASP A 187 6.87 -35.52 -0.81
C ASP A 187 6.26 -35.41 0.59
N GLU A 188 5.36 -36.32 0.95
CA GLU A 188 4.69 -36.38 2.24
C GLU A 188 5.69 -36.68 3.38
N GLU A 189 6.62 -37.61 3.16
CA GLU A 189 7.69 -37.90 4.14
C GLU A 189 8.61 -36.70 4.35
N LEU A 190 8.97 -35.99 3.29
CA LEU A 190 9.80 -34.79 3.39
C LEU A 190 9.06 -33.62 4.04
N ALA A 191 7.79 -33.43 3.69
CA ALA A 191 6.93 -32.41 4.29
C ALA A 191 6.80 -32.64 5.80
N ALA A 192 6.53 -33.88 6.22
CA ALA A 192 6.47 -34.25 7.64
C ALA A 192 7.83 -34.09 8.34
N ARG A 193 8.93 -34.48 7.69
CA ARG A 193 10.28 -34.37 8.26
C ARG A 193 10.69 -32.92 8.52
N HIS A 194 10.42 -32.03 7.57
CA HIS A 194 10.81 -30.62 7.63
C HIS A 194 9.74 -29.71 8.23
N GLN A 195 8.56 -30.27 8.51
CA GLN A 195 7.37 -29.56 8.97
C GLN A 195 7.05 -28.38 8.04
N VAL A 196 6.90 -28.66 6.75
CA VAL A 196 6.46 -27.69 5.73
C VAL A 196 5.35 -28.30 4.88
N PRO A 197 4.56 -27.51 4.15
CA PRO A 197 3.55 -28.03 3.24
C PRO A 197 4.16 -28.89 2.13
N VAL A 198 3.39 -29.86 1.62
CA VAL A 198 3.80 -30.74 0.51
C VAL A 198 4.14 -29.92 -0.73
N GLU A 199 3.42 -28.83 -0.97
CA GLU A 199 3.65 -27.89 -2.06
C GLU A 199 5.04 -27.22 -1.98
N ALA A 200 5.53 -26.93 -0.77
CA ALA A 200 6.86 -26.37 -0.58
C ALA A 200 7.96 -27.37 -0.94
N VAL A 201 7.75 -28.66 -0.63
CA VAL A 201 8.65 -29.75 -1.04
C VAL A 201 8.67 -29.90 -2.55
N ARG A 202 7.50 -29.92 -3.19
CA ARG A 202 7.37 -29.99 -4.65
C ARG A 202 8.11 -28.84 -5.32
N TYR A 203 7.90 -27.62 -4.84
CA TYR A 203 8.62 -26.45 -5.32
C TYR A 203 10.13 -26.57 -5.12
N ARG A 204 10.60 -27.03 -3.94
CA ARG A 204 12.04 -27.23 -3.69
C ARG A 204 12.68 -28.24 -4.64
N ARG A 205 11.96 -29.26 -5.10
CA ARG A 205 12.47 -30.24 -6.09
C ARG A 205 12.75 -29.64 -7.46
N GLU A 206 12.03 -28.58 -7.82
CA GLU A 206 12.23 -27.87 -9.09
C GLU A 206 13.46 -26.96 -9.05
N LEU A 207 13.94 -26.62 -7.86
CA LEU A 207 15.11 -25.77 -7.67
C LEU A 207 16.41 -26.56 -7.79
N ALA A 208 17.43 -25.92 -8.36
CA ALA A 208 18.78 -26.46 -8.38
C ALA A 208 19.33 -26.61 -6.95
N ASP A 209 20.07 -27.68 -6.73
CA ASP A 209 20.88 -27.81 -5.52
C ASP A 209 22.08 -26.87 -5.66
N VAL A 210 22.27 -26.01 -4.66
CA VAL A 210 23.37 -25.05 -4.62
C VAL A 210 24.44 -25.66 -3.73
N LEU A 211 25.58 -26.04 -4.34
CA LEU A 211 26.77 -26.55 -3.68
C LEU A 211 27.51 -25.45 -2.93
#